data_AF-A0A133XZE3-F1
#
_entry.id   AF-A0A133XZE3-F1
#
_cell.length_a   1.000
_cell.length_b   1.000
_cell.length_c   1.000
_cell.angle_alpha   90.00
_cell.angle_beta   90.00
_cell.angle_gamma   90.00
#
_symmetry.space_group_name_H-M   'P 1'
#
loop_
_entity.id
_entity.type
_entity.pdbx_description
1 polymer ?
#
loop_
_entity_poly.entity_id
_entity_poly.type
_entity_poly.pdbx_seq_one_letter_code
_entity_poly.pdbx_strand_id
1 'polypeptide(L)'
;MLDCPLLETRKQVNGVMEKFIADLVLQILSYVAQVERENIRQRQAEEIRIARQKGVVFGRAKIDMPDNFYAVAIKWQRGQVNLREGAEMLSVSHSTFAKWLHARRIQKFVNKSRV
;
A
#
# COMPACT_ATOMS: atom_id res chain seq x y z
N MET A 1 9.34 -13.05 -25.84
CA MET A 1 10.35 -14.06 -26.19
C MET A 1 9.85 -15.41 -25.70
N LEU A 2 8.91 -16.02 -26.42
CA LEU A 2 8.37 -17.35 -26.13
C LEU A 2 8.03 -18.00 -27.47
N ASP A 3 9.06 -18.14 -28.31
CA ASP A 3 9.07 -19.11 -29.40
C ASP A 3 10.13 -20.14 -29.05
N CYS A 4 9.68 -21.21 -28.39
CA CYS A 4 10.49 -22.40 -28.15
C CYS A 4 9.91 -23.50 -29.05
N PRO A 5 10.53 -23.81 -30.21
CA PRO A 5 10.06 -24.84 -31.12
C PRO A 5 9.92 -26.22 -30.46
N LEU A 6 10.62 -26.43 -29.33
CA LEU A 6 10.59 -27.65 -28.51
C LEU A 6 9.32 -27.78 -27.65
N LEU A 7 8.54 -26.71 -27.50
CA LEU A 7 7.26 -26.68 -26.76
C LEU A 7 6.03 -26.63 -27.69
N GLU A 8 6.22 -26.85 -29.00
CA GLU A 8 5.12 -26.93 -29.97
C GLU A 8 4.28 -28.20 -29.78
N THR A 9 3.15 -28.09 -29.08
CA THR A 9 2.22 -29.20 -28.83
C THR A 9 1.22 -29.49 -29.97
N ARG A 10 1.28 -28.75 -31.09
CA ARG A 10 0.38 -28.97 -32.26
C ARG A 10 0.79 -30.15 -33.15
N LYS A 11 1.95 -30.77 -32.91
CA LYS A 11 2.41 -31.95 -33.67
C LYS A 11 2.15 -33.21 -32.83
N GLN A 12 1.03 -33.89 -33.08
CA GLN A 12 0.83 -35.25 -32.56
C GLN A 12 1.71 -36.23 -33.33
N VAL A 13 2.85 -36.66 -32.77
CA VAL A 13 3.39 -38.04 -32.90
C VAL A 13 4.28 -38.35 -31.68
N ASN A 14 3.73 -39.18 -30.78
CA ASN A 14 4.34 -40.13 -29.83
C ASN A 14 5.82 -40.00 -29.40
N GLY A 15 6.03 -39.69 -28.11
CA GLY A 15 7.16 -40.20 -27.34
C GLY A 15 7.20 -39.69 -25.90
N VAL A 16 7.42 -40.61 -24.95
CA VAL A 16 7.59 -40.29 -23.52
C VAL A 16 8.79 -39.36 -23.30
N MET A 17 9.77 -39.40 -24.21
CA MET A 17 11.00 -38.63 -24.15
C MET A 17 10.78 -37.14 -24.43
N GLU A 18 9.98 -36.77 -25.42
CA GLU A 18 9.69 -35.38 -25.77
C GLU A 18 8.92 -34.70 -24.64
N LYS A 19 7.95 -35.41 -24.05
CA LYS A 19 7.25 -34.95 -22.85
C LYS A 19 8.23 -34.73 -21.69
N PHE A 20 9.14 -35.68 -21.47
CA PHE A 20 10.17 -35.56 -20.43
C PHE A 20 11.09 -34.35 -20.66
N ILE A 21 11.54 -34.11 -21.89
CA ILE A 21 12.37 -32.96 -22.25
C ILE A 21 11.59 -31.65 -22.04
N ALA A 22 10.32 -31.58 -22.47
CA ALA A 22 9.48 -30.40 -22.27
C ALA A 22 9.26 -30.10 -20.78
N ASP A 23 9.00 -31.12 -19.96
CA ASP A 23 8.83 -30.99 -18.52
C ASP A 23 10.13 -30.50 -17.84
N LEU A 24 11.29 -31.02 -18.26
CA LEU A 24 12.59 -30.57 -17.75
C LEU A 24 12.88 -29.10 -18.11
N VAL A 25 12.61 -28.71 -19.36
CA VAL A 25 12.80 -27.31 -19.80
C VAL A 25 11.87 -26.38 -19.02
N LEU A 26 10.61 -26.78 -18.80
CA LEU A 26 9.67 -25.99 -18.00
C LEU A 26 10.15 -25.84 -16.55
N GLN A 27 10.70 -26.89 -15.95
CA GLN A 27 11.28 -26.84 -14.60
C GLN A 27 12.47 -25.88 -14.53
N ILE A 28 13.38 -25.94 -15.51
CA ILE A 28 14.54 -25.04 -15.57
C ILE A 28 14.07 -23.58 -15.73
N LEU A 29 13.13 -23.30 -16.63
CA LEU A 29 12.59 -21.95 -16.80
C LEU A 29 11.89 -21.45 -15.53
N SER A 30 11.17 -22.33 -14.83
CA SER A 30 10.53 -22.01 -13.56
C SER A 30 11.57 -21.65 -12.49
N TYR A 31 12.67 -22.41 -12.42
CA TYR A 31 13.77 -22.13 -11.50
C TYR A 31 14.46 -20.80 -11.84
N VAL A 32 14.77 -20.55 -13.11
CA VAL A 32 15.38 -19.27 -13.55
C VAL A 32 14.47 -18.09 -13.20
N ALA A 33 13.17 -18.20 -13.48
CA ALA A 33 12.20 -17.16 -13.14
C ALA A 33 12.11 -16.93 -11.62
N GLN A 34 12.24 -17.98 -10.81
CA GLN A 34 12.30 -17.85 -9.35
C GLN A 34 13.57 -17.10 -8.91
N VAL A 35 14.75 -17.50 -9.40
CA VAL A 35 16.03 -16.86 -9.09
C VAL A 35 16.02 -15.39 -9.49
N GLU A 36 15.52 -15.06 -10.69
CA GLU A 36 15.39 -13.68 -11.14
C GLU A 36 14.48 -12.85 -10.21
N ARG A 37 13.35 -13.42 -9.78
CA ARG A 37 12.43 -12.77 -8.85
C ARG A 37 13.09 -12.49 -7.50
N GLU A 38 13.89 -13.43 -6.99
CA GLU A 38 14.68 -13.26 -5.77
C GLU A 38 15.74 -12.16 -5.93
N ASN A 39 16.46 -12.15 -7.06
CA ASN A 39 17.47 -11.14 -7.37
C ASN A 39 16.88 -9.73 -7.51
N ILE A 40 15.70 -9.59 -8.12
CA ILE A 40 14.98 -8.31 -8.22
C ILE A 40 14.58 -7.83 -6.81
N ARG A 41 14.05 -8.72 -5.97
CA ARG A 41 13.67 -8.37 -4.59
C ARG A 41 14.86 -7.94 -3.74
N GLN A 42 15.99 -8.64 -3.84
CA GLN A 42 17.21 -8.27 -3.11
C GLN A 42 17.71 -6.89 -3.53
N ARG A 43 17.78 -6.61 -4.84
CA ARG A 43 18.16 -5.29 -5.35
C ARG A 43 17.19 -4.20 -4.92
N GLN A 44 15.89 -4.44 -5.01
CA GLN A 44 14.87 -3.49 -4.57
C GLN A 44 15.00 -3.17 -3.07
N ALA A 45 15.29 -4.18 -2.23
CA ALA A 45 15.50 -3.97 -0.80
C ALA A 45 16.72 -3.09 -0.52
N GLU A 46 17.82 -3.32 -1.25
CA GLU A 46 19.04 -2.53 -1.13
C GLU A 46 18.83 -1.09 -1.63
N GLU A 47 18.16 -0.90 -2.76
CA GLU A 47 17.81 0.41 -3.28
C GLU A 47 16.91 1.19 -2.33
N ILE A 48 15.89 0.54 -1.73
CA ILE A 48 15.04 1.16 -0.69
C ILE A 48 15.88 1.55 0.53
N ARG A 49 16.85 0.72 0.95
CA ARG A 49 17.74 1.02 2.07
C ARG A 49 18.56 2.28 1.79
N ILE A 50 19.18 2.38 0.60
CA ILE A 50 19.95 3.55 0.18
C ILE A 50 19.06 4.79 0.10
N ALA A 51 17.87 4.67 -0.48
CA ALA A 51 16.93 5.79 -0.59
C ALA A 51 16.47 6.29 0.79
N ARG A 52 16.19 5.38 1.73
CA ARG A 52 15.88 5.75 3.13
C ARG A 52 17.06 6.46 3.81
N GLN A 53 18.29 6.01 3.60
CA GLN A 53 19.50 6.68 4.12
C GLN A 53 19.67 8.09 3.54
N LYS A 54 19.30 8.29 2.27
CA LYS A 54 19.25 9.61 1.62
C LYS A 54 18.06 10.48 2.05
N GLY A 55 17.20 9.99 2.96
CA GLY A 55 16.04 10.72 3.46
C GLY A 55 14.81 10.69 2.56
N VAL A 56 14.76 9.80 1.56
CA VAL A 56 13.59 9.66 0.68
C VAL A 56 12.40 9.14 1.50
N VAL A 57 11.33 9.93 1.54
CA VAL A 57 10.07 9.56 2.19
C VAL A 57 9.24 8.71 1.23
N PHE A 58 8.99 7.46 1.61
CA PHE A 58 8.18 6.52 0.84
C PHE A 58 6.71 6.54 1.29
N GLY A 59 5.83 6.12 0.39
CA GLY A 59 4.39 5.98 0.65
C GLY A 59 3.59 7.23 0.30
N ARG A 60 2.31 7.22 0.69
CA ARG A 60 1.40 8.34 0.41
C ARG A 60 1.80 9.56 1.23
N ALA A 61 1.92 10.71 0.57
CA ALA A 61 2.13 11.99 1.24
C ALA A 61 1.04 12.24 2.30
N LYS A 62 1.45 12.71 3.48
CA LYS A 62 0.50 13.09 4.53
C LYS A 62 -0.23 14.36 4.08
N ILE A 63 -1.52 14.42 4.38
CA ILE A 63 -2.30 15.65 4.18
C ILE A 63 -1.87 16.61 5.29
N ASP A 64 -1.38 17.78 4.89
CA ASP A 64 -1.05 18.85 5.83
C ASP A 64 -2.31 19.35 6.52
N MET A 65 -2.14 19.72 7.79
CA MET A 65 -3.28 20.17 8.56
C MET A 65 -3.59 21.63 8.21
N PRO A 66 -4.83 21.95 7.80
CA PRO A 66 -5.19 23.31 7.44
C PRO A 66 -5.19 24.22 8.68
N ASP A 67 -4.90 25.50 8.47
CA ASP A 67 -4.75 26.49 9.55
C ASP A 67 -6.01 26.63 10.42
N ASN A 68 -7.18 26.47 9.80
CA ASN A 68 -8.48 26.54 10.47
C ASN A 68 -8.83 25.31 11.33
N PHE A 69 -7.98 24.27 11.36
CA PHE A 69 -8.25 23.05 12.13
C PHE A 69 -8.60 23.34 13.58
N TYR A 70 -7.82 24.17 14.27
CA TYR A 70 -8.02 24.40 15.70
C TYR A 70 -9.36 25.07 15.98
N ALA A 71 -9.79 25.99 15.11
CA ALA A 71 -11.09 26.64 15.22
C ALA A 71 -12.23 25.61 15.08
N VAL A 72 -12.14 24.72 14.10
CA VAL A 72 -13.13 23.65 13.90
C VAL A 72 -13.09 22.61 15.03
N ALA A 73 -11.90 22.27 15.52
CA ALA A 73 -11.72 21.36 16.65
C ALA A 73 -12.36 21.90 17.93
N ILE A 74 -12.27 23.20 18.21
CA ILE A 74 -12.95 23.84 19.35
C ILE A 74 -14.47 23.75 19.20
N LYS A 75 -15.02 24.02 18.00
CA LYS A 75 -16.46 23.87 17.72
C LYS A 75 -16.91 22.43 17.96
N TRP A 76 -16.13 21.45 17.50
CA TRP A 76 -16.40 20.02 17.73
C TRP A 76 -16.31 19.65 19.22
N GLN A 77 -15.31 20.20 19.94
CA GLN A 77 -15.11 19.96 21.36
C GLN A 77 -16.30 20.41 22.20
N ARG A 78 -16.90 21.55 21.81
CA ARG A 78 -18.11 22.14 22.41
C ARG A 78 -19.40 21.47 21.95
N GLY A 79 -19.34 20.48 21.05
CA GLY A 79 -20.51 19.81 20.49
C GLY A 79 -21.32 20.68 19.52
N GLN A 80 -20.76 21.79 19.04
CA GLN A 80 -21.42 22.70 18.08
C GLN A 80 -21.45 22.14 16.66
N VAL A 81 -20.52 21.23 16.34
CA VAL A 81 -20.47 20.49 15.08
C VAL A 81 -20.22 19.02 15.35
N ASN A 82 -20.75 18.15 14.51
CA ASN A 82 -20.44 16.72 14.54
C ASN A 82 -19.12 16.43 13.80
N LEU A 83 -18.66 15.17 13.86
CA LEU A 83 -17.38 14.77 13.25
C LEU A 83 -17.37 14.91 11.73
N ARG A 84 -18.50 14.67 11.06
CA ARG A 84 -18.63 14.78 9.59
C ARG A 84 -18.67 16.24 9.16
N GLU A 85 -19.48 17.06 9.83
CA GLU A 85 -19.55 18.50 9.61
C GLU A 85 -18.19 19.18 9.82
N GLY A 86 -17.48 18.84 10.90
CA GLY A 86 -16.13 19.36 11.14
C GLY A 86 -15.14 18.96 10.05
N ALA A 87 -15.24 17.74 9.51
CA ALA A 87 -14.38 17.30 8.43
C ALA A 87 -14.71 18.00 7.10
N GLU A 88 -16.00 18.23 6.83
CA GLU A 88 -16.48 18.97 5.66
C GLU A 88 -16.01 20.43 5.68
N MET A 89 -16.06 21.10 6.83
CA MET A 89 -15.51 22.45 7.03
C MET A 89 -14.00 22.55 6.74
N LEU A 90 -13.28 21.43 6.84
CA LEU A 90 -11.85 21.32 6.57
C LEU A 90 -11.56 20.69 5.20
N SER A 91 -12.60 20.38 4.42
CA SER A 91 -12.51 19.67 3.13
C SER A 91 -11.69 18.38 3.18
N VAL A 92 -11.79 17.63 4.28
CA VAL A 92 -11.12 16.33 4.48
C VAL A 92 -12.12 15.24 4.84
N SER A 93 -11.69 13.97 4.74
CA SER A 93 -12.51 12.86 5.22
C SER A 93 -12.69 12.91 6.75
N HIS A 94 -13.85 12.47 7.24
CA HIS A 94 -14.10 12.34 8.68
C HIS A 94 -13.04 11.48 9.40
N SER A 95 -12.48 10.49 8.70
CA SER A 95 -11.38 9.64 9.22
C SER A 95 -10.07 10.42 9.37
N THR A 96 -9.78 11.38 8.49
CA THR A 96 -8.61 12.26 8.60
C THR A 96 -8.78 13.22 9.77
N PHE A 97 -9.95 13.84 9.87
CA PHE A 97 -10.26 14.74 10.98
C PHE A 97 -10.23 14.03 12.34
N ALA A 98 -10.80 12.83 12.46
CA ALA A 98 -10.74 12.02 13.68
C ALA A 98 -9.30 11.66 14.08
N LYS A 99 -8.46 11.28 13.10
CA LYS A 99 -7.04 11.00 13.32
C LYS A 99 -6.31 12.23 13.87
N TRP A 100 -6.58 13.41 13.32
CA TRP A 100 -5.98 14.66 13.79
C TRP A 100 -6.41 15.02 15.22
N LEU A 101 -7.69 14.86 15.56
CA LEU A 101 -8.19 15.07 16.92
C LEU A 101 -7.51 14.12 17.92
N HIS A 102 -7.42 12.83 17.60
CA HIS A 102 -6.73 11.85 18.43
C HIS A 102 -5.23 12.16 18.57
N ALA A 103 -4.55 12.48 17.46
CA ALA A 103 -3.12 12.80 17.48
C ALA A 103 -2.80 14.01 18.36
N ARG A 104 -3.72 15.00 18.41
CA ARG A 104 -3.61 16.20 19.27
C ARG A 104 -4.28 16.06 20.63
N ARG A 105 -4.77 14.85 20.99
CA ARG A 105 -5.46 14.54 22.26
C ARG A 105 -6.64 15.46 22.57
N ILE A 106 -7.36 15.92 21.53
CA ILE A 106 -8.54 16.77 21.69
C ILE A 106 -9.74 15.87 21.99
N GLN A 107 -10.35 16.06 23.17
CA GLN A 107 -11.52 15.31 23.61
C GLN A 107 -12.72 16.24 23.76
N LYS A 108 -13.92 15.76 23.42
CA LYS A 108 -15.17 16.49 23.66
C LYS A 108 -15.28 16.90 25.13
N PHE A 109 -15.84 18.08 25.38
CA PHE A 109 -16.25 18.45 26.72
C PHE A 109 -17.35 17.49 27.16
N VAL A 110 -17.03 16.57 28.06
CA VAL A 110 -18.02 15.71 28.71
C VAL A 110 -18.80 16.61 29.66
N ASN A 111 -20.01 17.01 29.26
CA ASN A 111 -20.91 17.71 30.16
C ASN A 111 -21.43 16.68 31.16
N LYS A 112 -20.83 16.62 32.36
CA LYS A 112 -21.34 15.83 33.48
C LYS A 112 -22.52 16.57 34.11
N SER A 113 -23.60 16.69 33.33
CA SER A 113 -24.88 17.22 33.76
C SER A 113 -25.98 16.32 33.22
N ARG A 114 -26.18 15.20 33.92
CA ARG A 114 -27.51 14.62 34.09
C ARG A 114 -27.67 14.35 35.58
N VAL A 115 -28.74 14.97 36.08
CA VAL A 115 -29.38 14.87 37.40
C VAL A 115 -29.39 13.43 37.90
#